data_AF-A0A9W4QT36-F1
#
_entry.id   AF-A0A9W4QT36-F1
#
_cell.length_a   1.000
_cell.length_b   1.000
_cell.length_c   1.000
_cell.angle_alpha   90.00
_cell.angle_beta   90.00
_cell.angle_gamma   90.00
#
_symmetry.space_group_name_H-M   'P 1'
#
loop_
_entity.id
_entity.type
_entity.pdbx_description
1 polymer ?
#
loop_
_entity_poly.entity_id
_entity_poly.type
_entity_poly.pdbx_seq_one_letter_code
_entity_poly.pdbx_strand_id
1 'polypeptide(L)' 'MDEFSASARMNQYEKGVHAPDFKTVKALAKVLDVPTAFLFCEEDELAVQITQYRDNL' A
#
# COMPACT_ATOMS: atom_id res chain seq x y z
N MET A 1 -12.89 -13.97 10.24
CA MET A 1 -12.58 -13.60 8.85
C MET A 1 -11.75 -14.72 8.26
N ASP A 2 -12.17 -15.30 7.14
CA ASP A 2 -11.44 -16.40 6.51
C ASP A 2 -10.07 -15.92 6.02
N GLU A 3 -9.02 -16.44 6.63
CA GLU A 3 -7.61 -16.21 6.28
C GLU A 3 -7.35 -16.55 4.79
N PHE A 4 -8.08 -17.54 4.26
CA PHE A 4 -8.10 -17.91 2.85
C PHE A 4 -8.63 -16.81 1.91
N SER A 5 -9.52 -15.93 2.39
CA SER A 5 -10.03 -14.81 1.60
C SER A 5 -9.07 -13.61 1.60
N ALA A 6 -8.20 -13.50 2.60
CA ALA A 6 -7.22 -12.43 2.71
C ALA A 6 -6.04 -12.69 1.75
N SER A 7 -5.53 -13.93 1.71
CA SER A 7 -4.45 -14.32 0.79
C SER A 7 -4.87 -14.23 -0.68
N ALA A 8 -6.11 -14.62 -1.01
CA ALA A 8 -6.64 -14.51 -2.37
C ALA A 8 -6.69 -13.04 -2.86
N ARG A 9 -7.09 -12.10 -1.99
CA ARG A 9 -7.16 -10.66 -2.33
C ARG A 9 -5.78 -10.04 -2.47
N MET A 10 -4.85 -10.34 -1.58
CA MET A 10 -3.46 -9.84 -1.70
C MET A 10 -2.79 -10.33 -2.99
N ASN A 11 -2.95 -11.61 -3.33
CA ASN A 11 -2.42 -12.17 -4.59
C ASN A 11 -3.03 -11.51 -5.85
N GLN A 12 -4.27 -11.04 -5.79
CA GLN A 12 -4.88 -10.28 -6.91
C GLN A 12 -4.30 -8.87 -7.03
N TYR A 13 -3.99 -8.22 -5.91
CA TYR A 13 -3.35 -6.90 -5.87
C TYR A 13 -1.91 -6.96 -6.36
N GLU A 14 -1.14 -7.96 -5.91
CA GLU A 14 0.25 -8.18 -6.34
C GLU A 14 0.38 -8.43 -7.85
N LYS A 15 -0.61 -9.10 -8.44
CA LYS A 15 -0.63 -9.39 -9.89
C LYS A 15 -1.25 -8.26 -10.72
N GLY A 16 -1.70 -7.17 -10.11
CA GLY A 16 -2.34 -6.05 -10.81
C GLY A 16 -3.70 -6.38 -11.44
N VAL A 17 -4.35 -7.49 -11.04
CA VAL A 17 -5.65 -7.92 -11.61
C VAL A 17 -6.78 -7.02 -11.12
N HIS A 18 -6.70 -6.58 -9.85
CA HIS A 18 -7.62 -5.62 -9.26
C HIS A 18 -6.84 -4.57 -8.48
N ALA A 19 -7.24 -3.30 -8.58
CA ALA A 19 -6.70 -2.26 -7.72
C ALA A 19 -7.49 -2.25 -6.40
N PRO A 20 -6.82 -2.25 -5.22
CA PRO A 20 -7.50 -2.04 -3.95
C PRO A 20 -8.15 -0.65 -3.90
N ASP A 21 -9.26 -0.52 -3.16
CA ASP A 21 -9.84 0.81 -2.92
C ASP A 21 -8.93 1.67 -2.03
N PHE A 22 -9.13 2.99 -2.06
CA PHE A 22 -8.26 3.91 -1.30
C PHE A 22 -8.28 3.66 0.22
N LYS A 23 -9.38 3.09 0.75
CA LYS A 23 -9.47 2.71 2.17
C LYS A 23 -8.54 1.55 2.49
N THR A 24 -8.49 0.55 1.63
CA THR A 24 -7.60 -0.61 1.72
C THR A 24 -6.15 -0.18 1.56
N VAL A 25 -5.85 0.70 0.60
CA VAL A 25 -4.49 1.24 0.43
C VAL A 25 -4.02 2.00 1.68
N LYS A 26 -4.87 2.82 2.31
CA LYS A 26 -4.54 3.48 3.59
C LYS A 26 -4.30 2.48 4.72
N ALA A 27 -5.08 1.40 4.79
CA ALA A 27 -4.88 0.35 5.78
C ALA A 27 -3.56 -0.40 5.57
N LEU A 28 -3.21 -0.71 4.31
CA LEU A 28 -1.92 -1.31 3.95
C LEU A 28 -0.76 -0.38 4.30
N ALA A 29 -0.84 0.89 3.91
CA ALA A 29 0.18 1.90 4.21
C ALA A 29 0.46 2.00 5.72
N LYS A 30 -0.60 1.99 6.54
CA LYS A 30 -0.49 1.99 8.01
C LYS A 30 0.21 0.75 8.56
N VAL A 31 -0.06 -0.44 8.00
CA VAL A 31 0.57 -1.70 8.44
C VAL A 31 2.04 -1.76 8.00
N LEU A 32 2.35 -1.19 6.83
CA LEU A 32 3.70 -1.15 6.25
C LEU A 32 4.56 -0.01 6.81
N ASP A 33 3.99 0.87 7.65
CA ASP A 33 4.65 2.07 8.19
C ASP A 33 5.25 2.99 7.11
N VAL A 34 4.49 3.21 6.03
CA VAL A 34 4.87 4.10 4.91
C VAL A 34 3.74 5.08 4.59
N PRO A 35 4.04 6.27 4.04
CA PRO A 35 3.00 7.17 3.56
C PRO A 35 2.16 6.53 2.46
N THR A 36 0.84 6.79 2.44
CA THR A 36 -0.07 6.22 1.44
C THR A 36 0.33 6.54 0.00
N ALA A 37 0.96 7.71 -0.22
CA ALA A 37 1.46 8.11 -1.53
C ALA A 37 2.56 7.18 -2.07
N PHE A 38 3.32 6.50 -1.19
CA PHE A 38 4.37 5.56 -1.60
C PHE A 38 3.81 4.41 -2.45
N LEU A 39 2.60 3.93 -2.13
CA LEU A 39 1.98 2.79 -2.82
C LEU A 39 1.48 3.11 -4.24
N PHE A 40 1.59 4.36 -4.67
CA PHE A 40 1.21 4.83 -6.01
C PHE A 40 2.36 5.50 -6.76
N CYS A 41 3.56 5.59 -6.17
CA CYS A 41 4.70 6.24 -6.79
C CYS A 41 5.51 5.23 -7.62
N GLU A 42 5.69 5.51 -8.91
CA GLU A 42 6.44 4.65 -9.82
C GLU A 42 7.92 5.05 -9.91
N GLU A 43 8.25 6.30 -9.56
CA GLU A 43 9.60 6.83 -9.65
C GLU A 43 10.40 6.50 -8.38
N ASP A 44 11.40 5.62 -8.52
CA ASP A 44 12.23 5.15 -7.40
C ASP A 44 12.80 6.29 -6.54
N GLU A 45 13.34 7.34 -7.16
CA GLU A 45 13.93 8.48 -6.44
C GLU A 45 12.88 9.26 -5.62
N LEU A 46 11.67 9.41 -6.17
CA LEU A 46 10.58 10.09 -5.50
C LEU A 46 10.00 9.21 -4.39
N ALA A 47 9.88 7.90 -4.63
CA ALA A 47 9.40 6.93 -3.65
C ALA A 47 10.30 6.94 -2.40
N VAL A 48 11.63 7.02 -2.57
CA VAL A 48 12.57 7.18 -1.46
C VAL A 48 12.28 8.46 -0.67
N GLN A 49 12.05 9.60 -1.33
CA GLN A 49 11.72 10.85 -0.64
C GLN A 49 10.39 10.75 0.09
N ILE A 50 9.38 10.12 -0.51
CA ILE A 50 8.08 9.91 0.11
C ILE A 50 8.23 9.05 1.36
N THR A 51 9.00 7.96 1.36
CA THR A 51 9.19 7.13 2.58
C THR A 51 9.84 7.87 3.74
N GLN A 52 10.62 8.92 3.47
CA GLN A 52 11.26 9.73 4.51
C GLN A 52 10.30 10.74 5.13
N TYR A 53 9.16 11.00 4.51
CA TYR A 53 8.15 11.89 5.03
C TYR A 53 7.50 11.28 6.28
N ARG A 54 7.73 11.91 7.43
CA ARG A 54 7.08 11.58 8.70
C ARG A 54 6.09 12.69 9.02
N ASP A 55 4.82 12.33 9.12
CA ASP A 55 3.82 13.20 9.72
C ASP A 55 4.20 13.39 11.20
N ASN A 56 4.56 14.61 11.56
CA ASN A 56 4.74 15.02 12.95
C ASN A 56 3.34 15.18 13.57
N LEU A 57 2.78 14.09 14.10
CA LEU A 57 1.63 14.15 15.02
C LEU A 57 2.12 14.27 16.47
#